data_AF-A0A3D3GJY0-F1
#
_entry.id   AF-A0A3D3GJY0-F1
#
_cell.length_a   1.000
_cell.length_b   1.000
_cell.length_c   1.000
_cell.angle_alpha   90.00
_cell.angle_beta   90.00
_cell.angle_gamma   90.00
#
_symmetry.space_group_name_H-M   'P 1'
#
loop_
_entity.id
_entity.type
_entity.pdbx_description
1 polymer ?
#
loop_
_entity_poly.entity_id
_entity_poly.type
_entity_poly.pdbx_seq_one_letter_code
_entity_poly.pdbx_strand_id
1 'polypeptide(L)'
;MGIGKDWSAYMTLQNSSEKCPRCGAEMVFRPLAPYPVKTQILFAISFVAFLLVIDRIRTNPSLHWVIWTWCVGQVIIGIQLVRLRIRAKKSILRCLRCS
;
A
#
# COMPACT_ATOMS: atom_id res chain seq x y z
N MET A 1 29.45 -33.86 -2.80
CA MET A 1 28.80 -32.53 -2.83
C MET A 1 27.42 -32.67 -2.19
N GLY A 2 27.28 -32.28 -0.92
CA GLY A 2 26.09 -32.55 -0.11
C GLY A 2 25.11 -31.37 -0.13
N ILE A 3 24.07 -31.48 -0.95
CA ILE A 3 23.01 -30.47 -1.13
C ILE A 3 21.97 -30.47 0.03
N GLY A 4 22.18 -31.28 1.08
CA GLY A 4 21.20 -31.49 2.17
C GLY A 4 21.46 -30.75 3.48
N LYS A 5 22.65 -30.16 3.71
CA LYS A 5 23.00 -29.55 5.01
C LYS A 5 22.63 -28.07 5.14
N ASP A 6 22.43 -27.37 4.03
CA ASP A 6 22.08 -25.95 4.09
C ASP A 6 20.59 -25.75 4.42
N TRP A 7 19.69 -26.62 3.92
CA TRP A 7 18.25 -26.56 4.21
C TRP A 7 17.90 -26.73 5.69
N SER A 8 18.65 -27.57 6.40
CA SER A 8 18.46 -27.78 7.84
C SER A 8 18.89 -26.55 8.64
N ALA A 9 19.93 -25.83 8.22
CA ALA A 9 20.36 -24.58 8.84
C ALA A 9 19.30 -23.46 8.67
N TYR A 10 18.73 -23.31 7.47
CA TYR A 10 17.64 -22.35 7.24
C TYR A 10 16.38 -22.68 8.06
N MET A 11 16.01 -23.97 8.16
CA MET A 11 14.85 -24.39 8.98
C MET A 11 15.10 -24.25 10.49
N THR A 12 16.33 -24.49 10.99
CA THR A 12 16.65 -24.28 12.42
C THR A 12 16.73 -22.81 12.82
N LEU A 13 17.18 -21.93 11.94
CA LEU A 13 17.14 -20.47 12.19
C LEU A 13 15.71 -19.92 12.16
N GLN A 14 14.84 -20.52 11.35
CA GLN A 14 13.42 -20.17 11.29
C GLN A 14 12.66 -20.58 12.55
N ASN A 15 12.99 -21.73 13.16
CA ASN A 15 12.41 -22.20 14.43
C ASN A 15 12.90 -21.44 15.68
N SER A 16 14.01 -20.70 15.58
CA SER A 16 14.61 -20.01 16.75
C SER A 16 14.08 -18.58 16.95
N SER A 17 13.30 -18.04 16.00
CA SER A 17 12.86 -16.64 15.98
C SER A 17 11.35 -16.41 15.97
N GLU A 18 10.55 -17.45 16.27
CA GLU A 18 9.07 -17.32 16.31
C GLU A 18 8.56 -16.66 17.59
N LYS A 19 9.37 -16.62 18.66
CA LYS A 19 8.98 -16.12 19.97
C LYS A 19 9.71 -14.83 20.33
N CYS A 20 8.98 -13.86 20.85
CA CYS A 20 9.57 -12.59 21.25
C CYS A 20 10.54 -12.75 22.42
N PRO A 21 11.76 -12.17 22.37
CA PRO A 21 12.75 -12.29 23.43
C PRO A 21 12.34 -11.65 24.77
N ARG A 22 11.30 -10.79 24.78
CA ARG A 22 10.73 -10.21 26.00
C ARG A 22 9.49 -10.95 26.53
N CYS A 23 8.54 -11.28 25.64
CA CYS A 23 7.22 -11.84 26.00
C CYS A 23 7.13 -13.36 25.89
N GLY A 24 8.06 -14.02 25.17
CA GLY A 24 7.93 -15.42 24.75
C GLY A 24 6.76 -15.71 23.79
N ALA A 25 5.98 -14.69 23.44
CA ALA A 25 4.78 -14.81 22.59
C ALA A 25 5.14 -14.76 21.10
N GLU A 26 4.27 -15.32 20.28
CA GLU A 26 4.46 -15.42 18.83
C GLU A 26 4.60 -14.04 18.17
N MET A 27 5.56 -13.93 17.25
CA MET A 27 5.70 -12.78 16.37
C MET A 27 4.79 -12.95 15.15
N VAL A 28 3.93 -11.97 14.89
CA VAL A 28 3.04 -11.98 13.73
C VAL A 28 3.43 -10.87 12.78
N PHE A 29 3.43 -11.16 11.47
CA PHE A 29 3.58 -10.15 10.44
C PHE A 29 2.35 -9.25 10.42
N ARG A 30 2.51 -7.99 10.84
CA ARG A 30 1.48 -6.96 10.68
C ARG A 30 1.92 -5.91 9.66
N PRO A 31 0.98 -5.38 8.85
CA PRO A 31 1.29 -4.27 7.96
C PRO A 31 1.72 -3.05 8.81
N LEU A 32 2.81 -2.40 8.39
CA LEU A 32 3.38 -1.24 9.07
C LEU A 32 2.41 -0.05 9.10
N ALA A 33 1.57 0.07 8.08
CA ALA A 33 0.60 1.14 7.92
C ALA A 33 -0.75 0.59 7.47
N PRO A 34 -1.87 1.19 7.91
CA PRO A 34 -3.20 0.84 7.42
C PRO A 34 -3.32 1.11 5.91
N TYR A 35 -4.12 0.29 5.22
CA TYR A 35 -4.41 0.51 3.80
C TYR A 35 -5.08 1.87 3.59
N PRO A 36 -4.71 2.64 2.54
CA PRO A 36 -5.24 3.97 2.28
C PRO A 36 -6.64 3.93 1.65
N VAL A 37 -7.61 3.29 2.32
CA VAL A 37 -8.98 3.06 1.80
C VAL A 37 -9.69 4.38 1.51
N LYS A 38 -9.60 5.35 2.43
CA LYS A 38 -10.24 6.67 2.27
C LYS A 38 -9.75 7.40 1.01
N THR A 39 -8.44 7.40 0.80
CA THR A 39 -7.81 8.05 -0.36
C THR A 39 -8.18 7.36 -1.66
N GLN A 40 -8.33 6.02 -1.63
CA GLN A 40 -8.76 5.24 -2.79
C GLN A 40 -10.22 5.52 -3.16
N ILE A 41 -11.11 5.64 -2.17
CA ILE A 41 -12.52 6.01 -2.39
C ILE A 41 -12.61 7.43 -2.98
N LEU A 42 -11.87 8.38 -2.40
CA LEU A 42 -11.86 9.76 -2.89
C LEU A 42 -11.38 9.85 -4.36
N PHE A 43 -10.32 9.10 -4.70
CA PHE A 43 -9.83 9.01 -6.07
C PHE A 43 -10.88 8.44 -7.02
N ALA A 44 -11.55 7.35 -6.64
CA ALA A 44 -12.59 6.74 -7.47
C ALA A 44 -13.77 7.70 -7.71
N ILE A 45 -14.26 8.38 -6.66
CA ILE A 45 -15.33 9.37 -6.79
C ILE A 45 -14.91 10.52 -7.71
N SER A 46 -13.69 11.04 -7.51
CA SER A 46 -13.16 12.13 -8.32
C SER A 46 -12.98 11.74 -9.80
N PHE A 47 -12.59 10.49 -10.07
CA PHE A 47 -12.47 9.96 -11.42
C PHE A 47 -13.84 9.79 -12.10
N VAL A 48 -14.84 9.27 -11.39
CA VAL A 48 -16.22 9.15 -11.92
C VAL A 48 -16.82 10.52 -12.20
N ALA A 49 -16.65 11.49 -11.27
CA ALA A 49 -17.10 12.86 -11.48
C ALA A 49 -16.46 13.50 -12.72
N PHE A 50 -15.18 13.23 -12.96
CA PHE A 50 -14.49 13.69 -14.16
C PHE A 50 -15.13 13.13 -15.45
N LEU A 51 -15.41 11.83 -15.49
CA LEU A 51 -16.05 11.20 -16.65
C LEU A 51 -17.44 11.76 -16.96
N LEU A 52 -18.22 12.11 -15.93
CA LEU A 52 -19.55 12.70 -16.13
C LEU A 52 -19.50 14.14 -16.63
N VAL A 53 -18.42 14.87 -16.31
CA VAL A 53 -18.30 16.30 -16.58
C VAL A 53 -17.50 16.56 -17.86
N ILE A 54 -16.65 15.63 -18.31
CA ILE A 54 -15.76 15.83 -19.46
C ILE A 54 -16.52 16.16 -20.75
N ASP A 55 -17.66 15.51 -21.01
CA ASP A 55 -18.46 15.74 -22.21
C ASP A 55 -19.08 17.14 -22.23
N ARG A 56 -19.44 17.69 -21.06
CA ARG A 56 -19.94 19.07 -20.92
C ARG A 56 -18.83 20.12 -21.02
N ILE A 57 -17.61 19.78 -20.59
CA ILE A 57 -16.49 20.72 -20.67
C ILE A 57 -15.92 20.76 -22.08
N ARG A 58 -15.91 19.64 -22.80
CA ARG A 58 -15.35 19.55 -24.16
C ARG A 58 -16.05 20.44 -25.18
N THR A 59 -17.33 20.76 -24.95
CA THR A 59 -18.10 21.70 -25.77
C THR A 59 -17.73 23.17 -25.51
N ASN A 60 -17.01 23.48 -24.44
CA ASN A 60 -16.61 24.85 -24.07
C ASN A 60 -15.07 24.99 -24.06
N PRO A 61 -14.47 25.61 -25.10
CA PRO A 61 -13.01 25.70 -25.23
C PRO A 61 -12.34 26.50 -24.11
N SER A 62 -13.06 27.41 -23.45
CA SER A 62 -12.56 28.18 -22.29
C SER A 62 -12.27 27.31 -21.06
N LEU A 63 -12.90 26.14 -20.95
CA LEU A 63 -12.79 25.25 -19.80
C LEU A 63 -11.76 24.11 -20.01
N HIS A 64 -11.04 24.10 -21.14
CA HIS A 64 -9.97 23.12 -21.40
C HIS A 64 -8.88 23.13 -20.32
N TRP A 65 -8.57 24.30 -19.75
CA TRP A 65 -7.63 24.44 -18.64
C TRP A 65 -8.09 23.70 -17.36
N VAL A 66 -9.40 23.61 -17.14
CA VAL A 66 -9.97 22.88 -15.99
C VAL A 66 -9.75 21.38 -16.15
N ILE A 67 -9.91 20.84 -17.37
CA ILE A 67 -9.59 19.43 -17.66
C ILE A 67 -8.11 19.15 -17.37
N TRP A 68 -7.23 20.03 -17.85
CA TRP A 68 -5.78 19.86 -17.69
C TRP A 68 -5.36 19.81 -16.22
N THR A 69 -5.82 20.78 -15.44
CA THR A 69 -5.53 20.85 -14.00
C THR A 69 -6.11 19.67 -13.24
N TRP A 70 -7.31 19.21 -13.60
CA TRP A 70 -7.94 18.03 -13.02
C TRP A 70 -7.14 16.75 -13.32
N CYS A 71 -6.71 16.55 -14.57
CA CYS A 71 -5.88 15.41 -14.96
C CYS A 71 -4.54 15.38 -14.21
N VAL A 72 -3.86 16.53 -14.08
CA VAL A 72 -2.64 16.63 -13.29
C VAL A 72 -2.90 16.26 -11.83
N GLY A 73 -4.01 16.72 -11.26
CA GLY A 73 -4.44 16.34 -9.91
C GLY A 73 -4.63 14.83 -9.75
N GLN A 74 -5.29 14.17 -10.70
CA GLN A 74 -5.47 12.71 -10.71
C GLN A 74 -4.13 11.96 -10.72
N VAL A 75 -3.17 12.42 -11.52
CA VAL A 75 -1.83 11.81 -11.59
C VAL A 75 -1.11 11.92 -10.23
N ILE A 76 -1.14 13.09 -9.60
CA ILE A 76 -0.51 13.32 -8.28
C ILE A 76 -1.13 12.40 -7.22
N ILE A 77 -2.47 12.33 -7.17
CA ILE A 77 -3.19 11.48 -6.22
C ILE A 77 -2.88 9.99 -6.50
N GLY A 78 -2.83 9.59 -7.77
CA GLY A 78 -2.46 8.23 -8.18
C GLY A 78 -1.06 7.84 -7.71
N ILE A 79 -0.06 8.71 -7.90
CA ILE A 79 1.31 8.48 -7.42
C ILE A 79 1.34 8.34 -5.89
N GLN A 80 0.59 9.17 -5.16
CA GLN A 80 0.51 9.09 -3.70
C GLN A 80 -0.15 7.79 -3.23
N LEU A 81 -1.20 7.33 -3.91
CA LEU A 81 -1.83 6.04 -3.63
C LEU A 81 -0.86 4.87 -3.82
N VAL A 82 -0.06 4.89 -4.89
CA VAL A 82 0.97 3.86 -5.13
C VAL A 82 2.01 3.88 -4.00
N ARG A 83 2.52 5.06 -3.62
CA ARG A 83 3.47 5.20 -2.51
C ARG A 83 2.90 4.69 -1.19
N LEU A 84 1.64 5.03 -0.88
CA LEU A 84 0.95 4.56 0.32
C LEU A 84 0.71 3.05 0.30
N ARG A 85 0.35 2.47 -0.84
CA ARG A 85 0.23 1.01 -1.00
C ARG A 85 1.56 0.29 -0.81
N ILE A 86 2.65 0.83 -1.35
CA ILE A 86 3.99 0.28 -1.14
C ILE A 86 4.37 0.33 0.35
N ARG A 87 4.05 1.43 1.05
CA ARG A 87 4.25 1.53 2.51
C ARG A 87 3.38 0.53 3.29
N ALA A 88 2.13 0.34 2.91
CA ALA A 88 1.22 -0.62 3.55
C ALA A 88 1.64 -2.08 3.31
N LYS A 89 2.29 -2.38 2.19
CA LYS A 89 2.87 -3.71 1.89
C LYS A 89 4.11 -4.02 2.73
N LYS A 90 4.76 -3.04 3.36
CA LYS A 90 5.85 -3.32 4.29
C LYS A 90 5.26 -3.98 5.54
N SER A 91 5.52 -5.26 5.70
CA SER A 91 5.19 -6.01 6.90
C SER A 91 6.38 -5.95 7.86
N ILE A 92 6.10 -5.69 9.14
CA ILE A 92 7.09 -5.81 10.21
C ILE A 92 6.66 -6.93 11.17
N LEU A 93 7.65 -7.62 11.72
CA LEU A 93 7.45 -8.56 12.82
C LEU A 93 7.13 -7.75 14.08
N ARG A 94 5.94 -7.97 14.67
CA ARG A 94 5.58 -7.41 15.99
C ARG A 94 5.20 -8.55 16.93
N CYS A 95 5.63 -8.47 18.21
CA CYS A 95 5.10 -9.35 19.26
C CYS A 95 3.63 -9.01 19.48
N LEU A 96 2.76 -10.03 19.53
CA LEU A 96 1.33 -9.86 19.84
C LEU A 96 1.08 -9.24 21.23
N ARG A 97 2.01 -9.42 22.17
CA ARG A 97 1.83 -9.10 23.59
C ARG A 97 2.59 -7.87 24.09
N CYS A 98 3.64 -7.45 23.38
CA CYS A 98 4.43 -6.25 23.69
C CYS A 98 4.24 -5.12 22.66
N SER A 99 3.23 -5.23 21.79
CA SER A 99 2.80 -4.15 20.90
C SER A 99 2.19 -3.00 21.68
#